data_AF-A0AAC8V9A0-F1
#
_entry.id   AF-A0AAC8V9A0-F1
#
_cell.length_a   1.000
_cell.length_b   1.000
_cell.length_c   1.000
_cell.angle_alpha   90.00
_cell.angle_beta   90.00
_cell.angle_gamma   90.00
#
_symmetry.space_group_name_H-M   'P 1'
#
loop_
_entity.id
_entity.type
_entity.pdbx_description
1 polymer ?
#
loop_
_entity_poly.entity_id
_entity_poly.type
_entity_poly.pdbx_seq_one_letter_code
_entity_poly.pdbx_strand_id
1 'polypeptide(L)'
;MDVKPDVSFQERASINNGLRALSRERGCVGGSTQMSRVIIVAAGADWHTLRGLERRLLQLFPREGDTQAAISARLRQVSVLRHGLVKQVCKVRNPDSGKTVWFYRLVPARRDGGV
;
A
#
# COMPACT_ATOMS: atom_id res chain seq x y z
N MET A 1 -7.85 11.28 -17.30
CA MET A 1 -7.93 10.70 -15.94
C MET A 1 -7.14 9.40 -15.96
N ASP A 2 -6.33 9.09 -14.94
CA ASP A 2 -5.60 7.82 -14.91
C ASP A 2 -6.59 6.68 -14.61
N VAL A 3 -6.66 5.70 -15.52
CA VAL A 3 -7.48 4.50 -15.31
C VAL A 3 -6.85 3.71 -14.16
N LYS A 4 -7.53 3.68 -13.01
CA LYS A 4 -7.08 2.87 -11.88
C LYS A 4 -7.33 1.39 -12.20
N PRO A 5 -6.46 0.48 -11.72
CA PRO A 5 -6.74 -0.94 -11.84
C PRO A 5 -8.03 -1.29 -11.09
N ASP A 6 -8.89 -2.07 -11.73
CA ASP A 6 -10.10 -2.59 -11.09
C ASP A 6 -9.73 -3.69 -10.07
N VAL A 7 -10.52 -3.81 -9.01
CA VAL A 7 -10.32 -4.79 -7.95
C VAL A 7 -11.66 -5.42 -7.63
N SER A 8 -11.75 -6.74 -7.84
CA SER A 8 -12.99 -7.47 -7.58
C SER A 8 -13.42 -7.36 -6.11
N PHE A 9 -14.73 -7.43 -5.87
CA PHE A 9 -15.28 -7.40 -4.50
C PHE A 9 -14.69 -8.52 -3.62
N GLN A 10 -14.55 -9.73 -4.17
CA GLN A 10 -14.00 -10.89 -3.46
C GLN A 10 -12.54 -10.66 -3.06
N GLU A 11 -11.72 -10.11 -3.96
CA GLU A 11 -10.33 -9.79 -3.69
C GLU A 11 -10.22 -8.72 -2.60
N ARG A 12 -11.03 -7.65 -2.70
CA ARG A 12 -11.10 -6.60 -1.67
C ARG A 12 -11.47 -7.17 -0.31
N ALA A 13 -12.49 -8.02 -0.25
CA ALA A 13 -12.92 -8.68 0.97
C ALA A 13 -11.80 -9.55 1.56
N SER A 14 -11.11 -10.34 0.73
CA SER A 14 -9.98 -11.17 1.15
C SER A 14 -8.84 -10.34 1.73
N ILE A 15 -8.46 -9.23 1.08
CA ILE A 15 -7.39 -8.34 1.56
C ILE A 15 -7.77 -7.70 2.89
N ASN A 16 -9.00 -7.18 2.99
CA ASN A 16 -9.48 -6.53 4.21
C ASN A 16 -9.56 -7.51 5.39
N ASN A 17 -10.00 -8.75 5.15
CA ASN A 17 -10.02 -9.80 6.16
C ASN A 17 -8.61 -10.17 6.62
N GLY A 18 -7.66 -10.30 5.68
CA GLY A 18 -6.26 -10.57 6.02
C GLY A 18 -5.61 -9.44 6.83
N LEU A 19 -5.91 -8.17 6.52
CA LEU A 19 -5.41 -7.02 7.29
C LEU A 19 -5.98 -7.00 8.72
N ARG A 20 -7.27 -7.36 8.89
CA ARG A 20 -7.88 -7.50 10.21
C ARG A 20 -7.23 -8.62 11.02
N ALA A 21 -6.95 -9.77 10.41
CA ALA A 21 -6.26 -10.87 11.06
C ALA A 21 -4.83 -10.46 11.47
N LEU A 22 -4.08 -9.82 10.57
CA LEU A 22 -2.73 -9.34 10.83
C LEU A 22 -2.69 -8.32 11.97
N SER A 23 -3.66 -7.41 12.03
CA SER A 23 -3.79 -6.43 13.11
C SER A 23 -4.04 -7.10 14.48
N ARG A 24 -4.86 -8.17 14.52
CA ARG A 24 -5.08 -8.95 15.75
C ARG A 24 -3.82 -9.69 16.20
N GLU A 25 -3.07 -10.27 15.27
CA GLU A 25 -1.88 -11.09 15.58
C GLU A 25 -0.67 -10.27 16.02
N ARG A 26 -0.43 -9.11 15.38
CA ARG A 26 0.78 -8.30 15.62
C ARG A 26 0.56 -7.12 16.56
N GLY A 27 -0.69 -6.87 16.95
CA GLY A 27 -1.07 -5.65 17.67
C GLY A 27 -1.01 -4.41 16.77
N CYS A 28 -1.63 -3.32 17.24
CA CYS A 28 -1.66 -2.06 16.52
C CYS A 28 -0.22 -1.54 16.31
N VAL A 29 0.19 -1.34 15.05
CA VAL A 29 1.46 -0.67 14.73
C VAL A 29 1.36 0.78 15.22
N GLY A 30 1.93 1.04 16.40
CA GLY A 30 1.96 2.37 17.02
C GLY A 30 2.52 3.44 16.08
N GLY A 31 1.77 4.52 15.93
CA GLY A 31 1.87 5.47 14.82
C GLY A 31 2.80 6.66 15.03
N SER A 32 4.09 6.45 15.25
CA SER A 32 5.06 7.57 15.25
C SER A 32 6.14 7.48 14.18
N THR A 33 6.37 6.31 13.57
CA THR A 33 7.43 6.18 12.56
C THR A 33 6.90 6.41 11.15
N GLN A 34 7.75 6.98 10.28
CA GLN A 34 7.48 7.09 8.84
C GLN A 34 7.08 5.74 8.22
N MET A 35 7.70 4.63 8.67
CA MET A 35 7.34 3.29 8.20
C MET A 35 5.89 2.94 8.56
N SER A 36 5.50 3.13 9.82
CA SER A 36 4.13 2.86 10.30
C SER A 36 3.11 3.63 9.47
N ARG A 37 3.37 4.92 9.21
CA ARG A 37 2.47 5.77 8.42
C ARG A 37 2.34 5.28 6.98
N VAL A 38 3.46 4.95 6.32
CA VAL A 38 3.45 4.40 4.95
C VAL A 38 2.67 3.08 4.89
N ILE A 39 2.84 2.20 5.88
CA ILE A 39 2.07 0.96 5.98
C ILE A 39 0.58 1.28 6.10
N ILE A 40 0.19 2.19 6.99
CA ILE A 40 -1.22 2.58 7.21
C ILE A 40 -1.87 3.10 5.93
N VAL A 41 -1.19 3.95 5.15
CA VAL A 41 -1.80 4.55 3.94
C VAL A 41 -1.79 3.64 2.72
N ALA A 42 -0.82 2.73 2.64
CA ALA A 42 -0.63 1.86 1.49
C ALA A 42 -1.26 0.48 1.67
N ALA A 43 -1.54 0.07 2.91
CA ALA A 43 -2.23 -1.18 3.20
C ALA A 43 -3.70 -1.10 2.79
N GLY A 44 -4.12 -2.05 1.96
CA GLY A 44 -5.50 -2.13 1.50
C GLY A 44 -5.63 -2.70 0.11
N ALA A 45 -6.88 -2.86 -0.30
CA ALA A 45 -7.22 -3.33 -1.65
C ALA A 45 -6.99 -2.25 -2.72
N ASP A 46 -7.06 -0.98 -2.33
CA ASP A 46 -6.99 0.16 -3.24
C ASP A 46 -5.57 0.40 -3.78
N TRP A 47 -5.50 0.65 -5.08
CA TRP A 47 -4.28 1.01 -5.77
C TRP A 47 -4.01 2.51 -5.69
N HIS A 48 -2.78 2.87 -5.31
CA HIS A 48 -2.36 4.26 -5.19
C HIS A 48 -1.06 4.55 -5.93
N THR A 49 -0.98 5.70 -6.60
CA THR A 49 0.30 6.25 -7.07
C THR A 49 1.08 6.83 -5.89
N LEU A 50 2.39 7.06 -6.03
CA LEU A 50 3.17 7.73 -4.97
C LEU A 50 2.58 9.10 -4.59
N ARG A 51 2.13 9.88 -5.58
CA ARG A 51 1.43 11.15 -5.34
C ARG A 51 0.08 10.98 -4.65
N GLY A 52 -0.61 9.86 -4.91
CA GLY A 52 -1.83 9.48 -4.19
C GLY A 52 -1.55 9.17 -2.72
N LEU A 53 -0.48 8.40 -2.44
CA LEU A 53 -0.06 8.07 -1.09
C LEU A 53 0.41 9.30 -0.31
N GLU A 54 1.19 10.19 -0.92
CA GLU A 54 1.64 11.45 -0.33
C GLU A 54 0.46 12.32 0.12
N ARG A 55 -0.55 12.51 -0.73
CA ARG A 55 -1.77 13.25 -0.36
C ARG A 55 -2.53 12.59 0.79
N ARG A 56 -2.61 11.26 0.79
CA ARG A 56 -3.29 10.51 1.87
C ARG A 56 -2.53 10.59 3.19
N LEU A 57 -1.20 10.56 3.13
CA LEU A 57 -0.34 10.79 4.30
C LEU A 57 -0.55 12.19 4.86
N LEU A 58 -0.57 13.22 4.02
CA LEU A 58 -0.83 14.59 4.46
C LEU A 58 -2.22 14.74 5.09
N GLN A 59 -3.24 14.00 4.62
CA GLN A 59 -4.58 14.02 5.20
C GLN A 59 -4.65 13.35 6.58
N LEU A 60 -3.95 12.22 6.77
CA LEU A 60 -3.99 11.47 8.03
C LEU A 60 -2.95 11.96 9.05
N PHE A 61 -1.85 12.51 8.57
CA PHE A 61 -0.68 12.95 9.35
C PHE A 61 -0.22 14.33 8.85
N PRO A 62 -1.01 15.40 9.06
CA PRO A 62 -0.77 16.71 8.45
C PRO A 62 0.51 17.40 8.92
N ARG A 63 1.09 16.96 10.04
CA ARG A 63 2.35 17.48 10.58
C ARG A 63 3.59 16.80 10.00
N GLU A 64 3.41 15.77 9.18
CA GLU A 64 4.47 14.92 8.66
C GLU A 64 4.70 15.19 7.16
N GLY A 65 5.91 15.62 6.80
CA GLY A 65 6.30 15.96 5.42
C GLY A 65 6.81 14.77 4.62
N ASP A 66 6.07 13.65 4.57
CA ASP A 66 6.51 12.44 3.88
C ASP A 66 6.45 12.61 2.35
N THR A 67 7.62 12.83 1.73
CA THR A 67 7.74 13.00 0.28
C THR A 67 7.60 11.69 -0.48
N GLN A 68 7.24 11.77 -1.78
CA GLN A 68 7.19 10.59 -2.67
C GLN A 68 8.46 9.74 -2.66
N ALA A 69 9.64 10.36 -2.57
CA ALA A 69 10.92 9.65 -2.51
C ALA A 69 11.07 8.85 -1.21
N ALA A 70 10.68 9.43 -0.08
CA ALA A 70 10.73 8.77 1.22
C ALA A 70 9.70 7.63 1.32
N ILE A 71 8.49 7.84 0.79
CA ILE A 71 7.45 6.81 0.67
C ILE A 71 7.97 5.63 -0.16
N SER A 72 8.54 5.91 -1.34
CA SER A 72 9.13 4.87 -2.21
C SER A 72 10.23 4.07 -1.50
N ALA A 73 11.10 4.75 -0.75
CA ALA A 73 12.13 4.10 0.05
C ALA A 73 11.53 3.15 1.10
N ARG A 74 10.49 3.57 1.83
CA ARG A 74 9.82 2.72 2.82
C ARG A 74 9.09 1.54 2.19
N LEU A 75 8.40 1.74 1.07
CA LEU A 75 7.75 0.65 0.33
C LEU A 75 8.74 -0.45 -0.08
N ARG A 76 10.00 -0.10 -0.39
CA ARG A 76 11.06 -1.09 -0.70
C ARG A 76 11.52 -1.88 0.52
N GLN A 77 11.37 -1.34 1.73
CA GLN A 77 11.78 -2.00 2.96
C GLN A 77 10.69 -2.91 3.55
N VAL A 78 9.46 -2.82 3.03
CA VAL A 78 8.37 -3.70 3.47
C VAL A 78 8.72 -5.15 3.14
N SER A 79 8.61 -6.02 4.15
CA SER A 79 8.88 -7.45 4.01
C SER A 79 7.87 -8.29 4.78
N VAL A 80 7.65 -9.51 4.28
CA VAL A 80 6.74 -10.48 4.90
C VAL A 80 7.18 -10.83 6.32
N LEU A 81 8.47 -11.07 6.54
CA LEU A 81 8.99 -11.43 7.86
C LEU A 81 8.73 -10.32 8.90
N ARG A 82 9.07 -9.07 8.55
CA ARG A 82 8.99 -7.96 9.50
C ARG A 82 7.59 -7.39 9.64
N HIS A 83 6.76 -7.43 8.60
CA HIS A 83 5.48 -6.71 8.59
C HIS A 83 4.28 -7.58 8.23
N GLY A 84 4.49 -8.80 7.76
CA GLY A 84 3.44 -9.68 7.24
C GLY A 84 2.73 -9.13 6.00
N LEU A 85 3.35 -8.17 5.32
CA LEU A 85 2.82 -7.49 4.15
C LEU A 85 3.71 -7.73 2.93
N VAL A 86 3.08 -7.78 1.76
CA VAL A 86 3.72 -7.84 0.45
C VAL A 86 3.39 -6.58 -0.32
N LYS A 87 4.41 -5.96 -0.90
CA LYS A 87 4.23 -4.87 -1.86
C LYS A 87 3.82 -5.44 -3.21
N GLN A 88 2.67 -5.02 -3.70
CA GLN A 88 2.23 -5.28 -5.07
C GLN A 88 2.38 -4.03 -5.92
N VAL A 89 2.73 -4.23 -7.19
CA VAL A 89 2.97 -3.16 -8.16
C VAL A 89 2.17 -3.47 -9.42
N CYS A 90 1.39 -2.50 -9.87
CA CYS A 90 0.66 -2.57 -11.14
C CYS A 90 1.10 -1.42 -12.04
N LYS A 91 1.35 -1.71 -13.33
CA LYS A 91 1.69 -0.70 -14.33
C LYS A 91 0.51 -0.57 -15.28
N VAL A 92 -0.01 0.63 -15.43
CA VAL A 92 -1.08 0.92 -16.40
C VAL A 92 -0.53 1.90 -17.42
N ARG A 93 -0.58 1.52 -18.70
CA ARG A 93 -0.27 2.43 -19.80
C ARG A 93 -1.55 3.19 -20.16
N ASN A 94 -1.50 4.51 -20.06
CA ASN A 94 -2.60 5.36 -20.48
C ASN A 94 -2.60 5.42 -22.03
N PRO A 95 -3.66 4.97 -22.71
CA PRO A 95 -3.71 4.93 -24.16
C PRO A 95 -3.73 6.34 -24.79
N ASP A 96 -4.34 7.31 -24.10
CA ASP A 96 -4.51 8.68 -24.62
C ASP A 96 -3.24 9.52 -24.51
N SER A 97 -2.50 9.40 -23.40
CA SER A 97 -1.27 10.17 -23.16
C SER A 97 0.01 9.42 -23.48
N GLY A 98 -0.07 8.10 -23.72
CA GLY A 98 1.08 7.20 -23.90
C GLY A 98 1.93 6.98 -22.63
N LYS A 99 1.61 7.65 -21.51
CA LYS A 99 2.37 7.59 -20.26
C LYS A 99 2.08 6.31 -19.49
N THR A 100 3.11 5.76 -18.85
CA THR A 100 2.96 4.62 -17.94
C THR A 100 2.87 5.12 -16.51
N VAL A 101 1.80 4.73 -15.81
CA VAL A 101 1.56 5.08 -14.41
C VAL A 101 1.76 3.85 -13.54
N TRP A 102 2.48 4.04 -12.44
CA TRP A 102 2.79 3.00 -11.48
C TRP A 102 1.89 3.12 -10.27
N PHE A 103 1.23 2.02 -9.95
CA PHE A 103 0.35 1.87 -8.81
C PHE A 103 0.96 0.89 -7.80
N TYR A 104 0.76 1.20 -6.54
CA TYR A 104 1.30 0.47 -5.40
C TYR A 104 0.18 0.20 -4.41
N ARG A 105 0.26 -0.97 -3.77
CA ARG A 105 -0.51 -1.31 -2.56
C ARG A 105 0.27 -2.30 -1.72
N LEU A 106 -0.05 -2.36 -0.43
CA LEU A 106 0.43 -3.38 0.48
C LEU A 106 -0.73 -4.31 0.84
N VAL A 107 -0.53 -5.61 0.67
CA VAL A 107 -1.53 -6.63 1.00
C VAL A 107 -0.94 -7.60 2.02
N PRO A 108 -1.76 -8.25 2.84
CA PRO A 108 -1.31 -9.36 3.69
C PRO A 108 -0.60 -10.40 2.84
N ALA A 109 0.54 -10.88 3.34
CA ALA A 109 1.14 -12.09 2.78
C ALA A 109 0.12 -13.23 2.92
N ARG A 110 -0.18 -13.92 1.82
CA ARG A 110 -0.93 -15.18 1.93
C ARG A 110 -0.09 -16.15 2.77
N ARG A 111 -0.73 -16.89 3.67
CA ARG A 111 -0.05 -17.93 4.46
C ARG A 111 0.51 -19.07 3.61
N ASP A 112 0.14 -19.13 2.33
CA ASP A 112 0.72 -20.07 1.39
C ASP A 112 2.09 -19.55 0.96
N GLY A 113 3.13 -20.07 1.63
CA GLY A 113 4.49 -20.07 1.12
C GLY A 113 4.47 -20.62 -0.31
N GLY A 114 4.80 -19.76 -1.26
CA GLY A 114 4.84 -20.10 -2.68
C GLY A 114 6.08 -19.50 -3.31
N VAL A 115 7.23 -20.09 -2.97
CA VAL A 115 8.29 -20.40 -3.95
C VAL A 115 8.59 -21.87 -3.77
#